data_AF-A0A523YJL3-F1
#
_entry.id   AF-A0A523YJL3-F1
#
_cell.length_a   1.000
_cell.length_b   1.000
_cell.length_c   1.000
_cell.angle_alpha   90.00
_cell.angle_beta   90.00
_cell.angle_gamma   90.00
#
_symmetry.space_group_name_H-M   'P 1'
#
loop_
_entity.id
_entity.type
_entity.pdbx_description
1 polymer ?
#
loop_
_entity_poly.entity_id
_entity_poly.type
_entity_poly.pdbx_seq_one_letter_code
_entity_poly.pdbx_strand_id
1 'polypeptide(L)'
;MDGEKKDFVLTKGSKYRMKSLETREKPLLSHGTFEGYTVIGHDEAIVILLDESHKEMAGRRRIIPTHMILAIDVVEAAEEGKKREEPSRMYI
;
A
#
# COMPACT_ATOMS: atom_id res chain seq x y z
N MET A 1 -26.78 4.86 18.55
CA MET A 1 -26.21 5.41 17.30
C MET A 1 -25.10 4.46 16.89
N ASP A 2 -25.47 3.42 16.16
CA ASP A 2 -24.50 2.48 15.58
C ASP A 2 -23.89 3.16 14.36
N GLY A 3 -22.81 3.90 14.58
CA GLY A 3 -21.99 4.37 13.47
C GLY A 3 -21.34 3.15 12.83
N GLU A 4 -21.66 2.89 11.55
CA GLU A 4 -20.93 1.90 10.76
C GLU A 4 -19.42 2.15 10.91
N LYS A 5 -18.72 1.20 11.55
CA LYS A 5 -17.26 1.16 11.47
C LYS A 5 -16.93 0.84 10.02
N LYS A 6 -16.61 1.86 9.23
CA LYS A 6 -15.91 1.64 7.96
C LYS A 6 -14.56 1.04 8.28
N ASP A 7 -14.38 -0.22 7.92
CA ASP A 7 -13.06 -0.85 7.93
C ASP A 7 -12.13 -0.04 7.03
N PHE A 8 -10.97 0.32 7.56
CA PHE A 8 -9.99 1.10 6.82
C PHE A 8 -9.13 0.17 5.97
N VAL A 9 -9.24 0.28 4.65
CA VAL A 9 -8.53 -0.57 3.69
C VAL A 9 -7.56 0.27 2.86
N LEU A 10 -6.38 -0.28 2.55
CA LEU A 10 -5.48 0.33 1.58
C LEU A 10 -6.06 0.17 0.17
N THR A 11 -6.26 1.29 -0.51
CA THR A 11 -6.94 1.34 -1.82
C THR A 11 -5.91 1.53 -2.92
N LYS A 12 -5.87 0.61 -3.89
CA LYS A 12 -4.96 0.73 -5.04
C LYS A 12 -5.21 2.04 -5.77
N GLY A 13 -4.14 2.74 -6.14
CA GLY A 13 -4.23 4.07 -6.73
C GLY A 13 -4.20 5.22 -5.73
N SER A 14 -4.45 4.98 -4.44
CA SER A 14 -4.27 5.99 -3.39
C SER A 14 -2.78 6.28 -3.17
N LYS A 15 -2.49 7.52 -2.78
CA LYS A 15 -1.15 7.95 -2.38
C LYS A 15 -0.97 7.81 -0.88
N TYR A 16 0.16 7.25 -0.51
CA TYR A 16 0.54 7.03 0.88
C TYR A 16 1.96 7.50 1.14
N ARG A 17 2.19 7.83 2.40
CA ARG A 17 3.52 8.00 2.96
C ARG A 17 3.77 6.89 3.96
N MET A 18 4.78 6.07 3.70
CA MET A 18 5.13 4.92 4.53
C MET A 18 6.48 5.14 5.22
N LYS A 19 6.53 4.82 6.50
CA LYS A 19 7.78 4.67 7.27
C LYS A 19 8.07 3.19 7.41
N SER A 20 9.27 2.78 7.04
CA SER A 20 9.75 1.40 7.15
C SER A 20 11.11 1.34 7.81
N LEU A 21 11.47 0.20 8.40
CA LEU A 21 12.79 0.00 9.00
C LEU A 21 13.87 -0.12 7.91
N GLU A 22 14.86 0.78 7.92
CA GLU A 22 16.11 0.65 7.15
C GLU A 22 17.26 0.29 8.08
N THR A 23 17.44 1.08 9.14
CA THR A 23 18.25 0.73 10.31
C THR A 23 17.43 0.95 11.58
N ARG A 24 17.94 0.51 12.74
CA ARG A 24 17.26 0.73 14.04
C ARG A 24 17.02 2.20 14.35
N GLU A 25 17.88 3.10 13.87
CA GLU A 25 17.85 4.53 14.22
C GLU A 25 17.27 5.39 13.10
N LYS A 26 17.19 4.86 11.87
CA LYS A 26 16.76 5.62 10.70
C LYS A 26 15.66 4.88 9.95
N PRO A 27 14.42 5.41 9.93
CA PRO A 27 13.38 4.87 9.09
C PRO A 27 13.58 5.31 7.63
N LEU A 28 13.30 4.41 6.70
CA LEU A 28 13.15 4.72 5.29
C LEU A 28 11.75 5.24 5.02
N LEU A 29 11.69 6.44 4.43
CA LEU A 29 10.46 7.03 3.94
C LEU A 29 10.21 6.61 2.49
N SER A 30 8.98 6.20 2.23
CA SER A 30 8.47 5.93 0.87
C SER A 30 7.22 6.75 0.67
N HIS A 31 7.13 7.45 -0.46
CA HIS A 31 5.99 8.29 -0.80
C HIS A 31 5.61 7.97 -2.25
N GLY A 32 4.33 7.68 -2.47
CA GLY A 32 3.90 7.24 -3.79
C GLY A 32 2.58 6.49 -3.79
N THR A 33 2.30 5.84 -4.92
CA THR A 33 1.02 5.21 -5.19
C THR A 33 1.03 3.74 -4.77
N PHE A 34 0.02 3.32 -4.00
CA PHE A 34 -0.15 1.91 -3.66
C PHE A 34 -0.63 1.10 -4.86
N GLU A 35 0.16 0.09 -5.26
CA GLU A 35 -0.17 -0.80 -6.39
C GLU A 35 -0.70 -2.17 -5.93
N GLY A 36 -0.61 -2.48 -4.64
CA GLY A 36 -1.15 -3.71 -4.06
C GLY A 36 -0.16 -4.45 -3.15
N TYR A 37 -0.48 -5.71 -2.92
CA TYR A 37 0.34 -6.64 -2.13
C TYR A 37 1.06 -7.63 -3.05
N THR A 38 2.19 -8.13 -2.58
CA THR A 38 2.99 -9.21 -3.19
C THR A 38 3.65 -10.04 -2.08
N VAL A 39 4.52 -10.99 -2.45
CA VAL A 39 5.30 -11.80 -1.53
C VAL A 39 6.80 -11.70 -1.82
N ILE A 40 7.62 -11.71 -0.77
CA ILE A 40 9.07 -11.91 -0.81
C ILE A 40 9.36 -13.22 -0.07
N GLY A 41 9.55 -14.31 -0.82
CA GLY A 41 9.67 -15.64 -0.22
C GLY A 41 8.37 -16.02 0.53
N HIS A 42 8.46 -16.12 1.86
CA HIS A 42 7.31 -16.41 2.73
C HIS A 42 6.66 -15.16 3.33
N ASP A 43 7.27 -13.99 3.17
CA ASP A 43 6.77 -12.74 3.76
C ASP A 43 5.83 -12.01 2.81
N GLU A 44 4.70 -11.53 3.33
CA GLU A 44 3.86 -10.57 2.61
C GLU A 44 4.55 -9.21 2.50
N ALA A 45 4.29 -8.50 1.41
CA ALA A 45 4.88 -7.20 1.14
C ALA A 45 3.89 -6.26 0.44
N ILE A 46 4.09 -4.96 0.64
CA ILE A 46 3.38 -3.89 -0.07
C ILE A 46 4.23 -3.41 -1.24
N VAL A 47 3.56 -3.07 -2.34
CA VAL A 47 4.16 -2.45 -3.53
C VAL A 47 3.74 -0.98 -3.61
N ILE A 48 4.72 -0.08 -3.57
CA ILE A 48 4.54 1.36 -3.79
C ILE A 48 5.30 1.79 -5.03
N LEU A 49 4.62 2.46 -5.95
CA LEU A 49 5.26 3.21 -7.03
C LEU A 49 5.75 4.54 -6.48
N LEU A 50 7.07 4.71 -6.36
CA LEU A 50 7.70 5.90 -5.81
C LEU A 50 7.43 7.11 -6.70
N ASP A 51 7.06 8.24 -6.09
CA ASP A 51 6.86 9.49 -6.81
C ASP A 51 8.14 10.32 -6.93
N GLU A 52 7.99 11.52 -7.51
CA GLU A 52 9.08 12.46 -7.79
C GLU A 52 9.88 12.88 -6.54
N SER A 53 9.34 12.69 -5.32
CA SER A 53 10.08 12.99 -4.08
C SER A 53 11.32 12.08 -3.88
N HIS A 54 11.42 10.99 -4.64
CA HIS A 54 12.49 9.99 -4.58
C HIS A 54 13.60 10.17 -5.63
N LYS A 55 13.61 11.29 -6.38
CA LYS A 55 14.66 11.64 -7.36
C LYS A 55 14.93 10.50 -8.37
N GLU A 56 16.14 9.97 -8.41
CA GLU A 56 16.56 8.87 -9.30
C GLU A 56 15.83 7.54 -9.08
N MET A 57 15.10 7.42 -7.96
CA MET A 57 14.23 6.29 -7.67
C MET A 57 12.77 6.54 -8.03
N ALA A 58 12.40 7.74 -8.47
CA ALA A 58 11.06 8.06 -8.95
C ALA A 58 10.64 7.12 -10.10
N GLY A 59 9.36 6.72 -10.11
CA GLY A 59 8.82 5.75 -11.06
C GLY A 59 9.25 4.30 -10.82
N ARG A 60 10.09 4.01 -9.82
CA ARG A 60 10.42 2.64 -9.44
C ARG A 60 9.41 2.09 -8.44
N ARG A 61 9.19 0.78 -8.52
CA ARG A 61 8.45 0.02 -7.50
C ARG A 61 9.37 -0.26 -6.32
N ARG A 62 8.92 0.12 -5.13
CA ARG A 62 9.51 -0.35 -3.88
C ARG A 62 8.61 -1.41 -3.28
N ILE A 63 9.20 -2.57 -3.03
CA ILE A 63 8.55 -3.68 -2.34
C ILE A 63 9.03 -3.66 -0.88
N ILE A 64 8.10 -3.55 0.06
CA ILE A 64 8.40 -3.44 1.50
C ILE A 64 7.70 -4.58 2.21
N PRO A 65 8.42 -5.51 2.87
CA PRO A 65 7.79 -6.52 3.72
C PRO A 65 6.86 -5.87 4.75
N THR A 66 5.67 -6.41 4.92
CA THR A 66 4.63 -5.82 5.80
C THR A 66 5.11 -5.70 7.24
N HIS A 67 5.86 -6.69 7.73
CA HIS A 67 6.45 -6.71 9.07
C HIS A 67 7.52 -5.63 9.30
N MET A 68 8.00 -4.95 8.25
CA MET A 68 8.99 -3.86 8.32
C MET A 68 8.34 -2.47 8.32
N ILE A 69 7.03 -2.37 8.19
CA ILE A 69 6.31 -1.09 8.13
C ILE A 69 6.01 -0.61 9.54
N LEU A 70 6.44 0.62 9.84
CA LEU A 70 6.25 1.29 11.12
C LEU A 70 4.98 2.14 11.14
N ALA A 71 4.66 2.79 10.03
CA ALA A 71 3.48 3.65 9.89
C ALA A 71 3.11 3.83 8.42
N ILE A 72 1.82 4.03 8.16
CA ILE A 72 1.26 4.40 6.86
C ILE A 72 0.34 5.60 7.07
N ASP A 73 0.71 6.74 6.49
CA ASP A 73 -0.12 7.94 6.45
C ASP A 73 -0.84 8.00 5.10
N VAL A 74 -2.14 8.28 5.13
CA VAL A 74 -2.96 8.51 3.93
C VAL A 74 -2.71 9.93 3.44
N VAL A 75 -2.26 10.07 2.20
CA VAL A 75 -2.00 11.39 1.61
C VAL A 75 -3.13 11.79 0.68
N GLU A 76 -3.56 10.86 -0.18
CA GLU A 76 -4.66 11.07 -1.12
C GLU A 76 -5.40 9.75 -1.28
N ALA A 77 -6.69 9.72 -0.98
CA ALA A 77 -7.52 8.56 -1.24
C ALA A 77 -8.01 8.60 -2.68
N ALA A 78 -7.71 7.56 -3.46
CA ALA A 78 -8.44 7.30 -4.69
C ALA A 78 -9.91 7.05 -4.34
N GLU A 79 -10.83 7.45 -5.23
CA GLU A 79 -12.23 7.08 -5.08
C GLU A 79 -12.33 5.54 -4.97
N GLU A 80 -13.14 5.04 -4.03
CA GLU A 80 -13.50 3.62 -3.93
C GLU A 80 -14.36 3.24 -5.16
N GLY A 81 -13.71 3.17 -6.33
CA GLY A 81 -14.33 3.03 -7.63
C GLY A 81 -14.61 1.56 -7.97
N LYS A 82 -15.84 1.14 -7.65
CA LYS A 82 -16.53 -0.10 -8.06
C LYS A 82 -15.99 -1.40 -7.46
N LYS A 83 -16.86 -2.07 -6.67
CA LYS A 83 -16.80 -3.52 -6.44
C LYS A 83 -16.34 -4.20 -7.73
N ARG A 84 -15.19 -4.87 -7.70
CA ARG A 84 -14.93 -5.94 -8.65
C ARG A 84 -16.10 -6.90 -8.49
N GLU A 85 -16.91 -7.07 -9.53
CA GLU A 85 -17.84 -8.19 -9.58
C GLU A 85 -17.01 -9.44 -9.30
N GLU A 86 -17.37 -10.17 -8.24
CA GLU A 86 -16.80 -11.47 -7.99
C GLU A 86 -17.06 -12.33 -9.23
N PRO A 87 -16.06 -13.02 -9.80
CA PRO A 87 -16.34 -13.99 -10.83
C PRO A 87 -17.26 -15.04 -10.19
N SER A 88 -18.51 -15.07 -10.64
CA SER A 88 -19.47 -16.13 -10.34
C SER A 88 -18.78 -17.46 -10.54
N ARG A 89 -18.39 -18.11 -9.43
CA ARG A 89 -18.00 -19.51 -9.45
C ARG A 89 -19.30 -20.30 -9.55
N MET A 90 -19.80 -20.43 -10.77
CA MET A 90 -20.74 -21.48 -11.13
C MET A 90 -19.97 -22.80 -11.07
N TYR A 91 -20.16 -23.55 -9.98
CA TYR A 91 -19.85 -24.96 -9.99
C TYR A 91 -21.06 -25.67 -10.62
N ILE A 92 -20.82 -26.33 -11.76
CA ILE A 92 -21.73 -27.30 -12.37
C ILE A 92 -21.57 -28.62 -11.62
#